data_AF-A0A917TAN3-F1
#
_entry.id   AF-A0A917TAN3-F1
#
_cell.length_a   1.000
_cell.length_b   1.000
_cell.length_c   1.000
_cell.angle_alpha   90.00
_cell.angle_beta   90.00
_cell.angle_gamma   90.00
#
_symmetry.space_group_name_H-M   'P 1'
#
loop_
_entity.id
_entity.type
_entity.pdbx_description
1 polymer ?
#
loop_
_entity_poly.entity_id
_entity_poly.type
_entity_poly.pdbx_seq_one_letter_code
_entity_poly.pdbx_strand_id
1 'polypeptide(L)' 'MANRLADATSPYLLQHQDNPVDWWPWSPEAFDEARRRDVPVLISVGYAACHWCQ' A
#
# COMPACT_ATOMS: atom_id res chain seq x y z
N MET A 1 -10.52 -7.01 -7.14
CA MET A 1 -10.95 -5.61 -6.97
C MET A 1 -9.70 -4.84 -6.68
N ALA A 2 -9.36 -3.85 -7.50
CA ALA A 2 -8.11 -3.13 -7.35
C ALA A 2 -8.20 -2.17 -6.14
N ASN A 3 -7.17 -2.14 -5.31
CA ASN A 3 -6.96 -1.16 -4.25
C ASN A 3 -6.32 0.12 -4.81
N ARG A 4 -6.00 1.07 -3.93
CA ARG A 4 -5.49 2.41 -4.30
C ARG A 4 -4.12 2.39 -4.98
N LEU A 5 -3.40 1.27 -4.97
CA LEU A 5 -2.14 1.14 -5.68
C LEU A 5 -2.31 1.05 -7.21
N ALA A 6 -3.53 0.86 -7.72
CA ALA A 6 -3.81 0.84 -9.16
C ALA A 6 -3.43 2.15 -9.88
N ASP A 7 -3.39 3.27 -9.16
CA ASP A 7 -3.01 4.59 -9.69
C ASP A 7 -1.51 4.91 -9.49
N ALA A 8 -0.72 3.96 -8.96
CA ALA A 8 0.70 4.16 -8.74
C ALA A 8 1.50 4.12 -10.05
N THR A 9 2.61 4.85 -10.10
CA THR A 9 3.56 4.81 -11.22
C THR A 9 4.63 3.73 -11.06
N SER A 10 4.83 3.23 -9.83
CA SER A 10 5.83 2.21 -9.52
C SER A 10 5.35 0.83 -9.95
N PRO A 11 6.12 0.09 -10.78
CA PRO A 11 5.78 -1.28 -11.15
C PRO A 11 5.64 -2.22 -9.95
N TYR A 12 6.43 -2.00 -8.89
CA TYR A 12 6.34 -2.80 -7.66
C TYR A 12 5.00 -2.59 -6.94
N LEU A 13 4.51 -1.35 -6.86
CA LEU A 13 3.23 -1.07 -6.21
C LEU A 13 2.05 -1.62 -7.03
N LEU A 14 2.11 -1.48 -8.35
CA LEU A 14 1.08 -2.00 -9.26
C LEU A 14 0.94 -3.53 -9.17
N GLN A 15 2.03 -4.26 -8.91
CA GLN A 15 1.98 -5.72 -8.69
C GLN A 15 1.10 -6.10 -7.47
N HIS A 16 0.90 -5.20 -6.52
CA HIS A 16 0.09 -5.42 -5.32
C HIS A 16 -1.31 -4.79 -5.40
N GLN A 17 -1.71 -4.24 -6.55
CA GLN A 17 -2.99 -3.53 -6.71
C GLN A 17 -4.20 -4.44 -6.48
N ASP A 18 -4.11 -5.73 -6.79
CA ASP A 18 -5.24 -6.67 -6.69
C ASP A 18 -5.21 -7.50 -5.39
N ASN A 19 -4.25 -7.23 -4.50
CA ASN A 19 -4.18 -7.89 -3.21
C ASN A 19 -5.41 -7.55 -2.35
N PRO A 20 -5.87 -8.50 -1.50
CA PRO A 20 -7.07 -8.31 -0.68
C PRO A 20 -6.87 -7.29 0.46
N VAL A 21 -5.62 -6.95 0.77
CA VAL A 21 -5.31 -5.86 1.69
C VAL A 21 -5.61 -4.53 1.00
N ASP A 22 -6.36 -3.66 1.67
CA ASP A 22 -6.61 -2.30 1.20
C ASP A 22 -5.35 -1.44 1.34
N TRP A 23 -4.37 -1.66 0.46
CA TRP A 23 -3.11 -0.93 0.48
C TRP A 23 -3.33 0.54 0.08
N TRP A 24 -2.64 1.41 0.80
CA TRP A 24 -2.51 2.83 0.48
C TRP A 24 -1.07 3.12 0.06
N PRO A 25 -0.84 4.03 -0.92
CA PRO A 25 0.47 4.62 -1.08
C PRO A 25 0.82 5.45 0.17
N TRP A 26 2.09 5.78 0.33
CA TRP A 26 2.51 6.70 1.39
C TRP A 26 1.87 8.08 1.16
N SER A 27 0.94 8.48 2.03
CA SER A 27 0.25 9.77 1.91
C SER A 27 -0.30 10.26 3.26
N PRO A 28 -0.51 11.57 3.44
CA PRO A 28 -1.15 12.12 4.65
C PRO A 28 -2.53 11.51 4.93
N GLU A 29 -3.33 11.25 3.89
CA GLU A 29 -4.69 10.73 3.98
C GLU A 29 -4.74 9.33 4.60
N ALA A 30 -3.72 8.49 4.34
CA ALA A 30 -3.61 7.17 4.97
C ALA A 30 -3.46 7.28 6.50
N PHE A 31 -2.69 8.27 6.98
CA PHE A 31 -2.53 8.53 8.41
C PHE A 31 -3.74 9.21 9.03
N ASP A 32 -4.41 10.10 8.30
CA ASP A 32 -5.68 10.71 8.74
C ASP A 32 -6.76 9.64 8.93
N GLU A 33 -6.86 8.68 8.02
CA GLU A 33 -7.81 7.58 8.10
C GLU A 33 -7.51 6.64 9.28
N ALA A 34 -6.25 6.32 9.52
CA ALA A 34 -5.83 5.53 10.68
C ALA A 34 -6.18 6.24 12.00
N ARG A 35 -5.94 7.56 12.09
CA ARG A 35 -6.34 8.38 13.24
C ARG A 35 -7.85 8.42 13.43
N ARG A 36 -8.62 8.59 12.35
CA ARG A 36 -10.10 8.60 12.39
C ARG A 36 -10.68 7.28 12.89
N ARG A 37 -10.04 6.15 12.54
CA ARG A 37 -10.48 4.81 12.92
C ARG A 37 -9.92 4.32 14.25
N ASP A 38 -9.00 5.06 14.86
CA ASP A 38 -8.27 4.68 16.07
C ASP A 38 -7.59 3.30 15.94
N VAL A 39 -6.85 3.11 14.84
CA VAL A 39 -6.12 1.87 14.56
C VAL A 39 -4.65 2.17 14.20
N PRO A 40 -3.72 1.24 14.47
CA PRO A 40 -2.33 1.42 14.07
C PRO A 40 -2.15 1.37 12.54
N VAL A 41 -1.04 1.94 12.07
CA VAL A 41 -0.61 1.84 10.67
C VAL A 41 0.40 0.70 10.53
N LEU A 42 0.14 -0.23 9.62
CA LEU A 42 1.14 -1.20 9.15
C LEU A 42 1.91 -0.59 7.98
N ILE A 43 3.20 -0.35 8.16
CA ILE A 43 4.09 0.11 7.09
C ILE A 43 4.85 -1.09 6.54
N SER A 44 4.67 -1.39 5.25
CA SER A 44 5.44 -2.39 4.51
C SER A 44 6.29 -1.69 3.45
N VAL A 45 7.60 -1.96 3.45
CA VAL A 45 8.56 -1.34 2.53
C VAL A 45 9.29 -2.43 1.75
N GLY A 46 9.33 -2.31 0.44
CA GLY A 46 10.00 -3.24 -0.45
C GLY A 46 10.32 -2.60 -1.80
N TYR A 47 10.86 -3.41 -2.71
CA TYR A 47 11.25 -2.99 -4.06
C TYR A 47 11.22 -4.19 -5.01
N ALA A 48 11.11 -3.92 -6.32
CA ALA A 48 10.84 -4.95 -7.34
C ALA A 48 11.86 -6.10 -7.42
N ALA A 49 13.13 -5.86 -7.05
CA ALA A 49 14.18 -6.87 -7.08
C ALA A 49 14.44 -7.54 -5.71
N CYS A 50 13.60 -7.27 -4.71
CA CYS A 50 13.70 -7.89 -3.40
C CYS A 50 13.22 -9.34 -3.47
N HIS A 51 14.12 -10.30 -3.23
CA HIS A 51 13.79 -11.73 -3.23
C HIS A 51 12.67 -12.09 -2.24
N TRP A 52 12.63 -11.44 -1.08
CA TRP A 52 11.70 -11.75 0.00
C TRP A 52 10.41 -10.92 -0.01
N CYS A 53 10.26 -10.01 -0.97
CA CYS A 53 9.13 -9.08 -1.02
C CYS A 53 8.08 -9.46 -2.08
N GLN A 54 8.30 -10.56 -2.80
CA GLN A 54 7.35 -11.06 -3.81
C GLN A 54 6.15 -11.73 -3.18
#